data_AF-A0AB73NPQ7-F1
#
_entry.id   AF-A0AB73NPQ7-F1
#
_cell.length_a   1.000
_cell.length_b   1.000
_cell.length_c   1.000
_cell.angle_alpha   90.00
_cell.angle_beta   90.00
_cell.angle_gamma   90.00
#
_symmetry.space_group_name_H-M   'P 1'
#
loop_
_entity.id
_entity.type
_entity.pdbx_description
1 polymer ?
#
loop_
_entity_poly.entity_id
_entity_poly.type
_entity_poly.pdbx_seq_one_letter_code
_entity_poly.pdbx_strand_id
1 'polypeptide(L)'
;MKCELCGKEFQPSGHGRPQKYCSKSCRQKADYRRKKNRPAQDRNSKPPVKAVETKQKPEQDLDQRSFERMMDGSMLDILRDNRDLLLKAMADPTTPANALPAISRQLIDVCERIESLQGGGLTDLLDDEEDEVTDDVGASIV
;
A
#
# COMPACT_ATOMS: atom_id res chain seq x y z
N MET A 1 37.60 -19.66 17.31
CA MET A 1 37.43 -18.23 16.98
C MET A 1 36.14 -17.72 17.62
N LYS A 2 36.07 -16.47 18.08
CA LYS A 2 34.86 -15.91 18.73
C LYS A 2 34.13 -14.96 17.78
N CYS A 3 32.80 -15.07 17.67
CA CYS A 3 31.99 -14.21 16.82
C CYS A 3 31.95 -12.78 17.38
N GLU A 4 32.32 -11.79 16.56
CA GLU A 4 32.31 -10.37 16.95
C GLU A 4 30.92 -9.82 17.32
N LEU A 5 29.83 -10.49 16.94
CA LEU A 5 28.47 -10.03 17.24
C LEU A 5 27.76 -10.73 18.39
N CYS A 6 27.88 -12.06 18.46
CA CYS A 6 27.13 -12.86 19.43
C CYS A 6 28.03 -13.53 20.46
N GLY A 7 29.35 -13.38 20.34
CA GLY A 7 30.31 -13.95 21.28
C GLY A 7 30.43 -15.48 21.25
N LYS A 8 29.70 -16.18 20.36
CA LYS A 8 29.79 -17.64 20.26
C LYS A 8 31.13 -18.07 19.69
N GLU A 9 31.68 -19.15 20.24
CA GLU A 9 32.83 -19.83 19.67
C GLU A 9 32.41 -20.57 18.39
N PHE A 10 33.25 -20.50 17.37
CA PHE A 10 33.05 -21.21 16.11
C PHE A 10 34.39 -21.59 15.49
N GLN A 11 34.34 -22.63 14.66
CA GLN A 11 35.47 -23.08 13.86
C GLN A 11 35.44 -22.38 12.51
N PRO A 12 36.49 -21.60 12.16
CA PRO A 12 36.54 -20.94 10.86
C PRO A 12 36.66 -21.99 9.75
N SER A 13 35.90 -21.80 8.66
CA SER A 13 36.11 -22.60 7.45
C SER A 13 37.49 -22.25 6.87
N GLY A 14 38.38 -23.23 6.75
CA GLY A 14 39.81 -23.06 6.46
C GLY A 14 40.16 -22.55 5.05
N HIS A 15 39.21 -22.01 4.29
CA HIS A 15 39.47 -21.43 2.97
C HIS A 15 39.30 -19.90 2.97
N GLY A 16 40.40 -19.20 2.70
CA GLY A 16 40.41 -17.76 2.41
C GLY A 16 40.62 -16.86 3.63
N ARG A 17 40.01 -15.67 3.59
CA ARG A 17 40.16 -14.62 4.62
C ARG A 17 39.59 -15.08 5.96
N PRO A 18 40.19 -14.66 7.10
CA PRO A 18 39.74 -15.08 8.43
C PRO A 18 38.28 -14.73 8.66
N GLN A 19 37.49 -15.73 9.05
CA GLN A 19 36.07 -15.57 9.35
C GLN A 19 35.88 -14.81 10.67
N LYS A 20 35.10 -13.72 10.64
CA LYS A 20 34.82 -12.85 11.80
C LYS A 20 33.53 -13.18 12.56
N TYR A 21 32.61 -13.87 11.89
CA TYR A 21 31.26 -14.14 12.39
C TYR A 21 30.94 -15.62 12.28
N CYS A 22 30.29 -16.19 13.29
CA CYS A 22 29.95 -17.62 13.31
C CYS A 22 28.97 -18.06 12.21
N SER A 23 28.23 -17.12 11.61
CA SER A 23 27.21 -17.41 10.61
C SER A 23 26.98 -16.25 9.62
N LYS A 24 26.30 -16.54 8.51
CA LYS A 24 25.80 -15.53 7.56
C LYS A 24 24.85 -14.53 8.24
N SER A 25 23.98 -15.01 9.14
CA SER A 25 23.04 -14.16 9.88
C SER A 25 23.73 -13.14 10.78
N CYS A 26 24.81 -13.54 11.47
CA CYS A 26 25.63 -12.60 12.22
C CYS A 26 26.26 -11.58 11.25
N ARG A 27 26.92 -12.02 10.18
CA ARG A 27 27.52 -11.10 9.21
C ARG A 27 26.55 -10.00 8.73
N GLN A 28 25.34 -10.38 8.30
CA GLN A 28 24.31 -9.44 7.85
C GLN A 28 23.86 -8.47 8.95
N LYS A 29 23.69 -8.96 10.19
CA LYS A 29 23.31 -8.11 11.34
C LYS A 29 24.39 -7.08 11.66
N ALA A 30 25.67 -7.41 11.46
CA ALA A 30 26.77 -6.47 11.64
C ALA A 30 26.73 -5.38 10.57
N ASP A 31 26.54 -5.77 9.32
CA ASP A 31 26.48 -4.84 8.18
C ASP A 31 25.29 -3.89 8.32
N TYR A 32 24.14 -4.38 8.78
CA TYR A 32 22.97 -3.55 9.06
C TYR A 32 23.25 -2.52 10.16
N ARG A 33 23.85 -2.93 11.29
CA ARG A 33 24.23 -2.01 12.38
C ARG A 33 25.23 -0.95 11.91
N ARG A 34 26.21 -1.32 11.09
CA ARG A 34 27.18 -0.38 10.51
C ARG A 34 26.53 0.65 9.60
N LYS A 35 25.59 0.22 8.75
CA LYS A 35 24.83 1.13 7.87
C LYS A 35 23.91 2.05 8.65
N LYS A 36 23.22 1.52 9.66
CA LYS A 36 22.30 2.29 10.51
C LYS A 36 23.03 3.36 11.33
N ASN A 37 24.20 3.02 11.87
CA ASN A 37 24.99 3.92 12.70
C ASN A 37 25.99 4.77 11.90
N ARG A 38 25.91 4.79 10.57
CA ARG A 38 26.83 5.58 9.74
C ARG A 38 26.45 7.06 9.89
N PRO A 39 27.37 7.93 10.35
CA PRO A 39 27.11 9.37 10.44
C PRO A 39 26.78 9.93 9.05
N ALA A 40 25.86 10.90 9.00
CA ALA A 40 25.33 11.46 7.75
C ALA A 40 26.41 12.05 6.81
N GLN A 41 27.60 12.36 7.33
CA GLN A 41 28.71 12.97 6.59
C GLN A 41 29.36 12.07 5.53
N ASP A 42 29.06 10.77 5.52
CA ASP A 42 29.75 9.79 4.67
C ASP A 42 28.82 9.22 3.55
N ARG A 43 27.73 9.94 3.26
CA ARG A 43 26.85 9.67 2.10
C ARG A 43 27.37 10.26 0.79
N ASN A 44 28.44 11.07 0.83
CA ASN A 44 28.91 11.87 -0.30
C ASN A 44 29.97 11.19 -1.20
N SER A 45 30.05 9.85 -1.23
CA SER A 45 31.01 9.13 -2.09
C SER A 45 30.38 8.11 -3.03
N LYS A 46 29.10 8.27 -3.38
CA LYS A 46 28.50 7.53 -4.49
C LYS A 46 28.49 8.41 -5.75
N PRO A 47 29.00 7.92 -6.90
CA PRO A 47 28.90 8.64 -8.17
C PRO A 47 27.43 8.85 -8.57
N PRO A 48 27.11 9.91 -9.33
CA PRO A 48 25.75 10.39 -9.47
C PRO A 48 24.97 9.48 -10.42
N VAL A 49 24.00 8.75 -9.88
CA VAL A 49 22.88 8.26 -10.70
C VAL A 49 21.84 9.38 -10.71
N LYS A 50 21.75 10.04 -11.87
CA LYS A 50 20.83 11.10 -12.28
C LYS A 50 19.64 11.29 -11.33
N ALA A 51 19.73 12.32 -10.51
CA ALA A 51 18.59 12.86 -9.79
C ALA A 51 17.64 13.50 -10.82
N VAL A 52 16.48 12.88 -11.01
CA VAL A 52 15.32 13.60 -11.52
C VAL A 52 14.87 14.49 -10.36
N GLU A 53 14.98 15.81 -10.56
CA GLU A 53 14.57 16.82 -9.60
C GLU A 53 13.07 16.67 -9.32
N THR A 54 12.74 16.16 -8.15
CA THR A 54 11.44 16.46 -7.53
C THR A 54 11.72 17.47 -6.44
N LYS A 55 11.38 18.73 -6.73
CA LYS A 55 11.24 19.78 -5.73
C LYS A 55 10.22 19.28 -4.70
N GLN A 56 10.69 18.74 -3.58
CA GLN A 56 9.83 18.46 -2.43
C GLN A 56 9.43 19.82 -1.85
N LYS A 57 8.22 20.26 -2.20
CA LYS A 57 7.46 21.27 -1.47
C LYS A 57 7.24 20.73 -0.05
N PRO A 58 7.33 21.55 1.01
CA PRO A 58 7.18 21.07 2.38
C PRO A 58 5.87 20.31 2.51
N GLU A 59 5.97 19.07 2.97
CA GLU A 59 4.86 18.16 3.19
C GLU A 59 3.88 18.87 4.14
N GLN A 60 2.72 19.25 3.61
CA GLN A 60 1.58 19.55 4.44
C GLN A 60 1.26 18.23 5.14
N ASP A 61 1.20 18.22 6.47
CA ASP A 61 0.70 17.07 7.23
C ASP A 61 -0.71 16.78 6.70
N LEU A 62 -0.82 15.78 5.82
CA LEU A 62 -2.08 15.38 5.24
C LEU A 62 -2.89 14.75 6.38
N ASP A 63 -4.04 15.34 6.69
CA ASP A 63 -4.98 14.72 7.62
C ASP A 63 -5.24 13.26 7.19
N GLN A 64 -5.37 12.36 8.16
CA GLN A 64 -5.59 10.92 7.94
C GLN A 64 -6.66 10.64 6.88
N ARG A 65 -7.73 11.46 6.87
CA ARG A 65 -8.85 11.39 5.93
C ARG A 65 -8.48 11.78 4.49
N SER A 66 -7.53 12.71 4.32
CA SER A 66 -6.97 13.11 3.03
C SER A 66 -6.00 12.07 2.48
N PHE A 67 -5.26 11.38 3.35
CA PHE A 67 -4.42 10.24 2.98
C PHE A 67 -5.26 9.02 2.58
N GLU A 68 -6.33 8.71 3.32
CA GLU A 68 -7.31 7.66 2.98
C GLU A 68 -7.97 7.92 1.61
N ARG A 69 -8.44 9.15 1.35
CA ARG A 69 -8.99 9.53 0.04
C ARG A 69 -7.98 9.42 -1.11
N MET A 70 -6.69 9.64 -0.85
CA MET A 70 -5.64 9.42 -1.86
C MET A 70 -5.32 7.94 -2.08
N MET A 71 -5.54 7.07 -1.08
CA MET A 71 -5.41 5.62 -1.20
C MET A 71 -6.65 4.95 -1.80
N ASP A 72 -7.83 5.58 -1.74
CA ASP A 72 -9.05 5.04 -2.35
C ASP A 72 -8.92 4.91 -3.88
N GLY A 73 -8.22 5.83 -4.54
CA GLY A 73 -7.84 5.67 -5.95
C GLY A 73 -7.00 4.41 -6.18
N SER A 74 -6.03 4.15 -5.30
CA SER A 74 -5.21 2.93 -5.38
C SER A 74 -6.02 1.65 -5.10
N MET A 75 -6.98 1.69 -4.18
CA MET A 75 -7.82 0.53 -3.85
C MET A 75 -8.85 0.24 -4.96
N LEU A 76 -9.49 1.28 -5.50
CA LEU A 76 -10.39 1.15 -6.65
C LEU A 76 -9.68 0.59 -7.87
N ASP A 77 -8.45 1.03 -8.15
CA ASP A 77 -7.65 0.52 -9.26
C ASP A 77 -7.27 -0.95 -9.04
N ILE A 78 -6.85 -1.34 -7.84
CA ILE A 78 -6.60 -2.75 -7.50
C ILE A 78 -7.87 -3.60 -7.68
N LEU A 79 -9.04 -3.12 -7.26
CA LEU A 79 -10.30 -3.86 -7.42
C LEU A 79 -10.70 -4.00 -8.89
N ARG A 80 -10.50 -2.96 -9.70
CA ARG A 80 -10.71 -3.02 -11.16
C ARG A 80 -9.78 -4.04 -11.82
N ASP A 81 -8.50 -4.05 -11.44
CA ASP A 81 -7.54 -5.05 -11.93
C ASP A 81 -7.95 -6.48 -11.56
N ASN A 82 -8.42 -6.69 -10.32
CA ASN A 82 -8.91 -7.99 -9.87
C ASN A 82 -10.15 -8.44 -10.65
N ARG A 83 -11.12 -7.54 -10.86
CA ARG A 83 -12.30 -7.80 -11.69
C ARG A 83 -11.89 -8.27 -13.09
N ASP A 84 -10.96 -7.57 -13.72
CA ASP A 84 -10.50 -7.88 -15.07
C ASP A 84 -9.73 -9.22 -15.12
N LEU A 85 -8.97 -9.55 -14.08
CA LEU A 85 -8.30 -10.85 -13.95
C LEU A 85 -9.30 -12.00 -13.77
N LEU A 86 -10.32 -11.82 -12.92
CA LEU A 86 -11.38 -12.81 -12.69
C LEU A 86 -12.20 -13.04 -13.96
N LEU A 87 -12.53 -11.99 -14.71
CA LEU A 87 -13.20 -12.10 -16.01
C LEU A 87 -12.36 -12.88 -17.02
N LYS A 88 -11.05 -12.61 -17.09
CA LYS A 88 -10.13 -13.39 -17.95
C LYS A 88 -10.09 -14.87 -17.53
N ALA A 89 -10.04 -15.15 -16.24
CA ALA A 89 -10.06 -16.53 -15.73
C ALA A 89 -11.36 -17.26 -16.10
N MET A 90 -12.52 -16.60 -16.06
CA MET A 90 -13.78 -17.22 -16.51
C MET A 90 -13.84 -17.47 -18.01
N ALA A 91 -13.21 -16.60 -18.80
CA ALA A 91 -13.16 -16.72 -20.26
C ALA A 91 -12.11 -17.74 -20.75
N ASP A 92 -11.16 -18.12 -19.89
CA ASP A 92 -10.12 -19.09 -20.23
C ASP A 92 -10.71 -20.52 -20.30
N PRO A 93 -10.65 -21.19 -21.47
CA PRO A 93 -11.17 -22.56 -21.63
C PRO A 93 -10.39 -23.61 -20.84
N THR A 94 -9.20 -23.27 -20.32
CA THR A 94 -8.39 -24.15 -19.46
C THR A 94 -8.79 -24.06 -17.99
N THR A 95 -9.63 -23.09 -17.61
CA THR A 95 -10.16 -22.97 -16.25
C THR A 95 -11.05 -24.16 -15.91
N PRO A 96 -10.78 -24.88 -14.81
CA PRO A 96 -11.54 -26.07 -14.48
C PRO A 96 -12.97 -25.69 -14.07
N ALA A 97 -13.95 -26.45 -14.55
CA ALA A 97 -15.37 -26.12 -14.38
C ALA A 97 -15.82 -25.98 -12.91
N ASN A 98 -15.14 -26.68 -11.99
CA ASN A 98 -15.40 -26.59 -10.55
C ASN A 98 -14.95 -25.26 -9.93
N ALA A 99 -14.05 -24.51 -10.57
CA ALA A 99 -13.59 -23.21 -10.11
C ALA A 99 -14.53 -22.07 -10.53
N LEU A 100 -15.29 -22.22 -11.62
CA LEU A 100 -16.18 -21.18 -12.15
C LEU A 100 -17.19 -20.64 -11.13
N PRO A 101 -17.85 -21.46 -10.28
CA PRO A 101 -18.77 -20.95 -9.27
C PRO A 101 -18.09 -20.16 -8.16
N ALA A 102 -16.82 -20.44 -7.86
CA ALA A 102 -16.04 -19.69 -6.88
C ALA A 102 -15.58 -18.35 -7.46
N ILE A 103 -15.07 -18.36 -8.69
CA ILE A 103 -14.65 -17.16 -9.43
C ILE A 103 -15.84 -16.21 -9.64
N SER A 104 -17.01 -16.73 -10.00
CA SER A 104 -18.24 -15.94 -10.16
C SER A 104 -18.66 -15.22 -8.88
N ARG A 105 -18.63 -15.90 -7.72
CA ARG A 105 -18.93 -15.27 -6.42
C ARG A 105 -17.93 -14.16 -6.09
N GLN A 106 -16.64 -14.42 -6.26
CA GLN A 106 -15.60 -13.40 -6.04
C GLN A 106 -15.74 -12.20 -6.96
N LEU A 107 -16.18 -12.40 -8.20
CA LEU A 107 -16.42 -11.31 -9.14
C LEU A 107 -17.56 -10.41 -8.67
N ILE A 108 -18.66 -11.00 -8.16
CA ILE A 108 -19.79 -10.25 -7.58
C ILE A 108 -19.31 -9.43 -6.39
N ASP A 109 -18.57 -10.03 -5.45
CA ASP A 109 -18.04 -9.35 -4.26
C ASP A 109 -17.16 -8.15 -4.63
N VAL A 110 -16.30 -8.30 -5.65
CA VAL A 110 -15.43 -7.22 -6.15
C VAL A 110 -16.26 -6.10 -6.79
N CYS A 111 -17.29 -6.43 -7.57
CA CYS A 111 -18.18 -5.44 -8.17
C CYS A 111 -18.94 -4.63 -7.11
N GLU A 112 -19.56 -5.29 -6.13
CA GLU A 112 -20.25 -4.63 -5.01
C GLU A 112 -19.29 -3.71 -4.23
N ARG A 113 -18.04 -4.14 -4.06
CA ARG A 113 -17.02 -3.34 -3.37
C ARG A 113 -16.59 -2.11 -4.17
N ILE A 114 -16.45 -2.24 -5.50
CA ILE A 114 -16.18 -1.09 -6.38
C ILE A 114 -17.33 -0.09 -6.30
N GLU A 115 -18.58 -0.56 -6.41
CA GLU A 115 -19.77 0.30 -6.32
C GLU A 115 -19.83 1.05 -4.98
N SER A 116 -19.53 0.35 -3.88
CA SER A 116 -19.49 0.95 -2.54
C SER A 116 -18.41 2.03 -2.38
N LEU A 117 -17.22 1.81 -2.97
CA LEU A 117 -16.07 2.73 -2.87
C LEU A 117 -16.15 3.90 -3.85
N GLN A 118 -16.85 3.73 -4.97
CA GLN A 118 -16.97 4.76 -6.00
C GLN A 118 -17.89 5.92 -5.58
N GLY A 119 -18.55 5.83 -4.42
CA GLY A 119 -19.04 6.97 -3.64
C GLY A 119 -19.88 7.98 -4.44
N GLY A 120 -20.69 7.48 -5.36
CA GLY A 120 -21.46 8.29 -6.32
C GLY A 120 -22.56 7.47 -6.96
N GLY A 121 -23.25 6.66 -6.15
CA GLY A 121 -24.54 6.12 -6.54
C GLY A 121 -25.55 7.25 -6.66
N LEU A 122 -26.51 7.12 -7.57
CA LEU A 122 -27.63 8.02 -7.83
C LEU A 122 -28.33 8.57 -6.56
N THR A 123 -28.16 7.92 -5.42
CA THR A 123 -28.67 8.31 -4.10
C THR A 123 -28.09 9.60 -3.52
N ASP A 124 -26.85 10.00 -3.84
CA ASP A 124 -26.26 11.24 -3.30
C ASP A 124 -26.73 12.51 -4.04
N LEU A 125 -27.39 12.35 -5.20
CA LEU A 125 -27.99 13.45 -5.98
C LEU A 125 -29.47 13.67 -5.67
N LEU A 126 -30.09 12.80 -4.87
CA LEU A 126 -31.52 12.85 -4.55
C LEU A 126 -31.81 13.36 -3.13
N ASP A 127 -30.78 13.66 -2.33
CA ASP A 127 -30.94 14.07 -0.92
C ASP A 127 -30.68 15.57 -0.68
N ASP A 128 -30.41 16.36 -1.74
CA ASP A 128 -30.13 17.81 -1.67
C ASP A 128 -31.29 18.70 -2.20
N GLU A 129 -32.49 18.15 -2.40
CA GLU A 129 -33.68 18.95 -2.77
C GLU A 129 -34.82 18.72 -1.77
N GLU A 130 -34.84 19.48 -0.66
CA GLU A 130 -36.00 20.23 -0.12
C GLU A 130 -36.00 20.46 1.41
N ASP A 131 -34.98 21.14 1.94
CA ASP A 131 -35.08 21.78 3.26
C ASP A 131 -34.62 23.25 3.15
N GLU A 132 -35.49 24.14 2.68
CA GLU A 132 -35.57 25.56 3.10
C GLU A 132 -36.64 26.34 2.31
N VAL A 133 -37.82 26.60 2.91
CA VAL A 133 -38.50 27.92 2.84
C VAL A 133 -39.25 28.19 4.16
N THR A 134 -38.57 28.92 5.03
CA THR A 134 -38.99 30.00 5.96
C THR A 134 -40.47 30.28 6.24
N ASP A 135 -40.74 30.39 7.55
CA ASP A 135 -41.51 31.42 8.28
C ASP A 135 -42.98 31.71 7.97
N ASP A 136 -43.81 31.42 8.98
CA ASP A 136 -44.85 32.28 9.57
C ASP A 136 -45.46 33.38 8.69
N VAL A 137 -46.69 33.13 8.20
CA VAL A 137 -47.67 34.19 8.01
C VAL A 137 -49.01 33.70 8.54
N GLY A 138 -49.36 34.20 9.73
CA GLY A 138 -50.71 34.13 10.26
C GLY A 138 -51.75 34.70 9.29
N ALA A 139 -52.84 33.97 9.11
CA ALA A 139 -54.08 34.50 8.57
C ALA A 139 -55.24 34.07 9.48
N SER A 140 -55.62 35.03 10.33
CA SER A 140 -56.95 35.12 10.92
C SER A 140 -58.00 35.33 9.82
N ILE A 141 -59.29 35.12 10.19
CA ILE A 141 -60.55 35.45 9.47
C ILE A 141 -61.07 34.24 8.65
N VAL A 142 -62.28 33.68 8.83
CA VAL A 142 -63.61 34.15 9.33
C VAL A 142 -64.19 33.17 10.34
#